data_AF-A0A8S3V3S7-F1
#
_entry.id   AF-A0A8S3V3S7-F1
#
_cell.length_a   1.000
_cell.length_b   1.000
_cell.length_c   1.000
_cell.angle_alpha   90.00
_cell.angle_beta   90.00
_cell.angle_gamma   90.00
#
_symmetry.space_group_name_H-M   'P 1'
#
loop_
_entity.id
_entity.type
_entity.pdbx_description
1 polymer ?
#
loop_
_entity_poly.entity_id
_entity_poly.type
_entity_poly.pdbx_seq_one_letter_code
_entity_poly.pdbx_strand_id
1 'polypeptide(L)'
;MIEIETQVESAGEHLEHLNNKYANRNLNKGRGKQCSNCHLRLDHNMRNCTIDKCLTSEQCGDPSKHPDERSLMDSATEDLKRLEKELRNKTNEYDTRLKGLNSARSSFAQKIRGALINSKKDKYLVKTGSGMFVPKSGLVNQDIAKLEKHFHGKVPDNVSEMSKTFQSIIQNFDKQDISARKFLQ
;
A
#
# COMPACT_ATOMS: atom_id res chain seq x y z
N MET A 1 -3.41 -6.80 6.81
CA MET A 1 -2.96 -5.61 7.55
C MET A 1 -2.71 -6.02 8.99
N ILE A 2 -3.76 -6.32 9.76
CA ILE A 2 -3.63 -6.80 11.16
C ILE A 2 -2.66 -7.99 11.29
N GLU A 3 -2.82 -9.02 10.47
CA GLU A 3 -1.95 -10.21 10.52
C GLU A 3 -0.46 -9.91 10.33
N ILE A 4 -0.11 -9.02 9.40
CA ILE A 4 1.29 -8.68 9.12
C ILE A 4 1.84 -7.68 10.15
N GLU A 5 1.00 -6.81 10.72
CA GLU A 5 1.36 -5.95 11.84
C GLU A 5 1.73 -6.79 13.07
N THR A 6 0.90 -7.81 13.40
CA THR A 6 1.19 -8.76 14.47
C THR A 6 2.50 -9.54 14.23
N GLN A 7 2.78 -9.93 12.99
CA GLN A 7 4.04 -10.61 12.65
C GLN A 7 5.26 -9.69 12.80
N VAL A 8 5.16 -8.42 12.41
CA VAL A 8 6.23 -7.42 12.62
C VAL A 8 6.49 -7.21 14.11
N GLU A 9 5.44 -7.07 14.91
CA GLU A 9 5.55 -6.91 16.36
C GLU A 9 6.23 -8.12 17.00
N SER A 10 5.75 -9.33 16.70
CA SER A 10 6.33 -10.58 17.21
C SER A 10 7.79 -10.78 16.78
N ALA A 11 8.15 -10.43 15.54
CA ALA A 11 9.53 -10.49 15.07
C ALA A 11 10.43 -9.44 15.79
N GLY A 12 9.88 -8.27 16.09
CA GLY A 12 10.55 -7.23 16.86
C GLY A 12 10.86 -7.69 18.29
N GLU A 13 9.87 -8.26 18.98
CA GLU A 13 10.04 -8.84 20.32
C GLU A 13 11.07 -9.98 20.31
N HIS A 14 11.05 -10.84 19.28
CA HIS A 14 12.01 -11.91 19.14
C HIS A 14 13.45 -11.39 18.99
N LEU A 15 13.66 -10.37 18.14
CA LEU A 15 14.96 -9.75 17.97
C LEU A 15 15.44 -9.03 19.24
N GLU A 16 14.53 -8.38 19.96
CA GLU A 16 14.85 -7.75 21.25
C GLU A 16 15.28 -8.82 22.28
N HIS A 17 14.56 -9.94 22.36
CA HIS A 17 14.93 -11.05 23.22
C HIS A 17 16.34 -11.59 22.89
N LEU A 18 16.64 -11.80 21.61
CA LEU A 18 17.97 -12.25 21.17
C LEU A 18 19.07 -11.22 21.50
N ASN A 19 18.81 -9.93 21.31
CA ASN A 19 19.77 -8.87 21.68
C ASN A 19 20.04 -8.83 23.19
N ASN A 20 19.00 -8.94 24.01
CA ASN A 20 19.13 -8.96 25.47
C ASN A 20 19.90 -10.19 25.95
N LYS A 21 19.70 -11.33 25.28
CA LYS A 21 20.37 -12.59 25.59
C LYS A 21 21.85 -12.58 25.17
N TYR A 22 22.13 -12.27 23.90
CA TYR A 22 23.44 -12.52 23.30
C TYR A 22 24.33 -11.27 23.19
N ALA A 23 23.76 -10.06 23.17
CA ALA A 23 24.49 -8.81 22.99
C ALA A 23 24.45 -7.91 24.24
N ASN A 24 24.42 -8.52 25.42
CA ASN A 24 24.37 -7.78 26.68
C ASN A 24 25.67 -6.98 26.91
N ARG A 25 25.64 -5.72 26.50
CA ARG A 25 26.78 -4.80 26.58
C ARG A 25 27.29 -4.59 28.00
N ASN A 26 26.50 -4.91 29.04
CA ASN A 26 26.89 -4.74 30.44
C ASN A 26 28.05 -5.65 30.86
N LEU A 27 28.17 -6.83 30.25
CA LEU A 27 29.20 -7.82 30.61
C LEU A 27 30.59 -7.38 30.16
N ASN A 28 30.70 -6.59 29.09
CA ASN A 28 31.96 -6.25 28.44
C ASN A 28 32.27 -4.75 28.38
N LYS A 29 31.80 -3.97 29.37
CA LYS A 29 31.99 -2.50 29.41
C LYS A 29 33.40 -2.03 29.80
N GLY A 30 34.31 -2.95 30.12
CA GLY A 30 35.65 -2.59 30.59
C GLY A 30 36.47 -1.88 29.52
N ARG A 31 37.37 -0.98 29.93
CA ARG A 31 38.32 -0.30 29.02
C ARG A 31 39.63 -1.09 28.81
N GLY A 32 39.79 -2.22 29.49
CA GLY A 32 40.98 -3.07 29.39
C GLY A 32 41.08 -3.84 28.07
N LYS A 33 42.20 -4.55 27.90
CA LYS A 33 42.37 -5.50 26.79
C LYS A 33 41.33 -6.62 26.91
N GLN A 34 40.78 -7.04 25.78
CA GLN A 34 39.85 -8.17 25.71
C GLN A 34 40.64 -9.48 25.82
N CYS A 35 40.32 -10.30 26.81
CA CYS A 35 40.97 -11.61 26.97
C CYS A 35 40.51 -12.57 25.86
N SER A 36 41.42 -13.33 25.25
CA SER A 36 41.07 -14.32 24.22
C SER A 36 40.47 -15.63 24.76
N ASN A 37 40.44 -15.83 26.08
CA ASN A 37 39.83 -17.01 26.71
C ASN A 37 38.37 -16.76 27.12
N CYS A 38 38.13 -15.69 27.91
CA CYS A 38 36.80 -15.37 28.43
C CYS A 38 36.11 -14.20 27.70
N HIS A 39 36.80 -13.55 26.75
CA HIS A 39 36.30 -12.41 25.97
C HIS A 39 35.93 -11.15 26.77
N LEU A 40 36.15 -11.11 28.09
CA LEU A 40 35.89 -9.94 28.93
C LEU A 40 37.05 -8.93 28.91
N ARG A 41 36.74 -7.64 29.08
CA ARG A 41 37.70 -6.53 29.17
C ARG A 41 38.08 -6.18 30.62
N LEU A 42 38.61 -7.15 31.34
CA LEU A 42 39.00 -7.03 32.76
C LEU A 42 40.51 -6.86 32.96
N ASP A 43 41.22 -6.39 31.94
CA ASP A 43 42.67 -6.13 31.96
C ASP A 43 43.54 -7.35 32.32
N HIS A 44 43.17 -8.50 31.76
CA HIS A 44 43.97 -9.72 31.81
C HIS A 44 44.11 -10.31 30.39
N ASN A 45 45.03 -11.27 30.25
CA ASN A 45 45.29 -12.01 29.03
C ASN A 45 45.08 -13.53 29.27
N MET A 46 45.22 -14.33 28.23
CA MET A 46 44.98 -15.78 28.31
C MET A 46 45.84 -16.50 29.35
N ARG A 47 47.06 -16.03 29.61
CA ARG A 47 48.03 -16.70 30.49
C ARG A 47 47.75 -16.46 31.98
N ASN A 48 47.05 -15.38 32.31
CA ASN A 48 46.66 -15.03 33.68
C ASN A 48 45.13 -14.96 33.86
N CYS A 49 44.38 -15.57 32.94
CA CYS A 49 42.93 -15.68 33.04
C CYS A 49 42.55 -16.74 34.06
N THR A 50 41.76 -16.37 35.07
CA THR A 50 41.20 -17.29 36.07
C THR A 50 39.75 -17.68 35.77
N ILE A 51 39.20 -17.20 34.65
CA ILE A 51 37.83 -17.44 34.21
C ILE A 51 37.85 -18.59 33.22
N ASP A 52 36.87 -19.49 33.32
CA ASP A 52 36.68 -20.57 32.37
C ASP A 52 36.56 -20.06 30.93
N LYS A 53 36.89 -20.95 29.98
CA LYS A 53 36.78 -20.64 28.55
C LYS A 53 35.35 -20.25 28.22
N CYS A 54 35.18 -19.13 27.51
CA CYS A 54 33.88 -18.68 27.06
C CYS A 54 33.29 -19.66 26.03
N LEU A 55 32.05 -20.08 26.27
CA LEU A 55 31.30 -21.02 25.44
C LEU A 55 30.20 -20.31 24.64
N THR A 56 29.55 -19.31 25.23
CA THR A 56 28.43 -18.58 24.63
C THR A 56 28.56 -17.07 24.81
N SER A 57 27.95 -16.28 23.93
CA SER A 57 27.97 -14.83 24.04
C SER A 57 27.13 -14.32 25.22
N GLU A 58 26.26 -15.15 25.81
CA GLU A 58 25.60 -14.83 27.09
C GLU A 58 26.63 -14.62 28.22
N GLN A 59 27.79 -15.25 28.15
CA GLN A 59 28.85 -15.13 29.16
C GLN A 59 29.72 -13.88 28.95
N CYS A 60 29.90 -13.46 27.69
CA CYS A 60 30.84 -12.38 27.36
C CYS A 60 30.22 -11.13 26.73
N GLY A 61 28.93 -11.17 26.39
CA GLY A 61 28.18 -10.10 25.72
C GLY A 61 28.65 -9.75 24.30
N ASP A 62 29.50 -10.58 23.68
CA ASP A 62 30.11 -10.32 22.37
C ASP A 62 29.75 -11.42 21.35
N PRO A 63 28.60 -11.31 20.66
CA PRO A 63 28.18 -12.31 19.68
C PRO A 63 29.13 -12.40 18.47
N SER A 64 30.01 -11.42 18.24
CA SER A 64 31.02 -11.51 17.17
C SER A 64 32.02 -12.65 17.37
N LYS A 65 32.14 -13.16 18.60
CA LYS A 65 32.99 -14.32 18.94
C LYS A 65 32.27 -15.66 18.86
N HIS A 66 30.96 -15.63 18.62
CA HIS A 66 30.09 -16.81 18.59
C HIS A 66 29.29 -16.80 17.27
N PRO A 67 29.87 -17.34 16.18
CA PRO A 67 29.32 -17.22 14.83
C PRO A 67 27.88 -17.72 14.69
N ASP A 68 27.52 -18.81 15.38
CA ASP A 68 26.18 -19.38 15.32
C ASP A 68 25.14 -18.45 15.94
N GLU A 69 25.45 -17.87 17.10
CA GLU A 69 24.61 -16.89 17.80
C GLU A 69 24.50 -15.59 16.98
N ARG A 70 25.60 -15.16 16.36
CA ARG A 70 25.58 -14.03 15.43
C ARG A 70 24.69 -14.30 14.22
N SER A 71 24.79 -15.48 13.63
CA SER A 71 23.96 -15.88 12.48
C SER A 71 22.47 -15.91 12.84
N LEU A 72 22.13 -16.35 14.05
CA LEU A 72 20.75 -16.33 14.55
C LEU A 72 20.21 -14.89 14.65
N MET A 73 21.00 -13.98 15.22
CA MET A 73 20.62 -12.56 15.34
C MET A 73 20.51 -11.87 13.98
N ASP A 74 21.44 -12.15 13.06
CA ASP A 74 21.42 -11.60 11.71
C ASP A 74 20.18 -12.10 10.95
N SER A 75 19.83 -13.38 11.09
CA SER A 75 18.61 -13.96 10.48
C SER A 75 17.33 -13.29 11.01
N ALA A 76 17.21 -13.14 12.33
CA ALA A 76 16.06 -12.46 12.95
C ALA A 76 15.95 -10.98 12.51
N THR A 77 17.10 -10.31 12.32
CA THR A 77 17.14 -8.94 11.82
C THR A 77 16.64 -8.84 10.37
N GLU A 78 17.09 -9.76 9.51
CA GLU A 78 16.65 -9.79 8.10
C GLU A 78 15.17 -10.14 7.97
N ASP A 79 14.66 -11.04 8.81
CA ASP A 79 13.22 -11.36 8.85
C ASP A 79 12.37 -10.16 9.26
N LEU A 80 12.79 -9.40 10.28
CA LEU A 80 12.10 -8.17 10.68
C LEU A 80 12.07 -7.16 9.51
N LYS A 81 13.21 -6.89 8.89
CA LYS A 81 13.30 -5.96 7.74
C LYS A 81 12.40 -6.39 6.57
N ARG A 82 12.34 -7.70 6.30
CA ARG A 82 11.49 -8.29 5.26
C ARG A 82 10.01 -8.02 5.56
N LEU A 83 9.57 -8.33 6.79
CA LEU A 83 8.19 -8.13 7.22
C LEU A 83 7.80 -6.65 7.22
N GLU A 84 8.66 -5.76 7.71
CA GLU A 84 8.41 -4.31 7.65
C GLU A 84 8.29 -3.80 6.21
N LYS A 85 9.12 -4.31 5.29
CA LYS A 85 9.03 -3.95 3.86
C LYS A 85 7.72 -4.41 3.25
N GLU A 86 7.29 -5.62 3.57
CA GLU A 86 6.02 -6.16 3.10
C GLU A 86 4.84 -5.36 3.66
N LEU A 87 4.86 -5.00 4.94
CA LEU A 87 3.86 -4.12 5.55
C LEU A 87 3.77 -2.78 4.81
N ARG A 88 4.91 -2.10 4.58
CA ARG A 88 4.95 -0.84 3.83
C ARG A 88 4.34 -0.96 2.44
N ASN A 89 4.66 -2.05 1.72
CA ASN A 89 4.11 -2.27 0.39
C ASN A 89 2.59 -2.45 0.43
N LYS A 90 2.07 -3.24 1.38
CA LYS A 90 0.63 -3.44 1.55
C LYS A 90 -0.11 -2.15 1.88
N THR A 91 0.45 -1.32 2.75
CA THR A 91 -0.11 0.00 3.07
C THR A 91 -0.14 0.91 1.84
N ASN A 92 0.94 0.97 1.07
CA ASN A 92 1.00 1.76 -0.16
C ASN A 92 0.00 1.28 -1.23
N GLU A 93 -0.15 -0.03 -1.39
CA GLU A 93 -1.16 -0.62 -2.28
C GLU A 93 -2.58 -0.23 -1.85
N TYR A 94 -2.87 -0.31 -0.56
CA TYR A 94 -4.16 0.07 -0.01
C TYR A 94 -4.46 1.55 -0.25
N ASP A 95 -3.51 2.43 0.07
CA ASP A 95 -3.66 3.87 -0.14
C ASP A 95 -3.83 4.23 -1.60
N THR A 96 -3.10 3.57 -2.49
CA THR A 96 -3.23 3.77 -3.94
C THR A 96 -4.62 3.34 -4.41
N ARG A 97 -5.12 2.18 -3.95
CA ARG A 97 -6.48 1.73 -4.26
C ARG A 97 -7.53 2.69 -3.71
N LEU A 98 -7.37 3.17 -2.48
CA LEU A 98 -8.29 4.11 -1.85
C LEU A 98 -8.30 5.45 -2.61
N LYS A 99 -7.13 5.98 -2.98
CA LYS A 99 -7.02 7.18 -3.83
C LYS A 99 -7.70 6.95 -5.18
N GLY A 100 -7.45 5.82 -5.83
CA GLY A 100 -8.10 5.46 -7.10
C GLY A 100 -9.62 5.38 -6.99
N LEU A 101 -10.14 4.75 -5.93
CA LEU A 101 -11.58 4.68 -5.66
C LEU A 101 -12.18 6.06 -5.39
N ASN A 102 -11.49 6.91 -4.63
CA ASN A 102 -11.94 8.28 -4.35
C ASN A 102 -11.93 9.14 -5.61
N SER A 103 -10.87 9.06 -6.42
CA SER A 103 -10.79 9.71 -7.72
C SER A 103 -11.93 9.25 -8.64
N ALA A 104 -12.18 7.94 -8.74
CA ALA A 104 -13.30 7.40 -9.52
C ALA A 104 -14.65 7.90 -9.00
N ARG A 105 -14.87 7.89 -7.68
CA ARG A 105 -16.10 8.42 -7.04
C ARG A 105 -16.30 9.91 -7.28
N SER A 106 -15.22 10.69 -7.29
CA SER A 106 -15.24 12.13 -7.55
C SER A 106 -15.33 12.50 -9.04
N SER A 107 -15.18 11.52 -9.94
CA SER A 107 -15.10 11.77 -11.39
C SER A 107 -16.39 12.37 -11.93
N PHE A 108 -16.25 13.19 -12.97
CA PHE A 108 -17.38 13.76 -13.70
C PHE A 108 -18.36 12.66 -14.13
N ALA A 109 -17.83 11.57 -14.71
CA ALA A 109 -18.61 10.43 -15.15
C ALA A 109 -19.48 9.84 -14.04
N GLN A 110 -18.91 9.58 -12.85
CA GLN A 110 -19.67 8.99 -11.74
C GLN A 110 -20.81 9.91 -11.27
N LYS A 111 -20.52 11.22 -11.15
CA LYS A 111 -21.48 12.23 -10.67
C LYS A 111 -22.63 12.47 -11.65
N ILE A 112 -22.38 12.33 -12.96
CA ILE A 112 -23.36 12.60 -14.01
C ILE A 112 -24.15 11.34 -14.42
N ARG A 113 -23.56 10.15 -14.29
CA ARG A 113 -24.12 8.88 -14.80
C ARG A 113 -25.57 8.64 -14.38
N GLY A 114 -25.88 8.76 -13.10
CA GLY A 114 -27.22 8.52 -12.58
C GLY A 114 -28.25 9.49 -13.16
N ALA A 115 -27.91 10.77 -13.21
CA ALA A 115 -28.76 11.81 -13.78
C ALA A 115 -28.96 11.64 -15.29
N LEU A 116 -27.93 11.24 -16.02
CA LEU A 116 -28.03 10.92 -17.44
C LEU A 116 -28.97 9.74 -17.69
N ILE A 117 -28.79 8.63 -16.99
CA ILE A 117 -29.66 7.45 -17.12
C ILE A 117 -31.11 7.82 -16.81
N ASN A 118 -31.33 8.58 -15.73
CA ASN A 118 -32.67 9.00 -15.31
C ASN A 118 -33.32 10.01 -16.28
N SER A 119 -32.54 10.83 -16.98
CA SER A 119 -33.07 11.77 -17.98
C SER A 119 -33.75 11.06 -19.16
N LYS A 120 -33.34 9.82 -19.49
CA LYS A 120 -33.92 9.04 -20.59
C LYS A 120 -33.69 7.53 -20.41
N LYS A 121 -34.48 6.93 -19.51
CA LYS A 121 -34.32 5.54 -19.08
C LYS A 121 -34.44 4.53 -20.23
N ASP A 122 -35.38 4.74 -21.15
CA ASP A 122 -35.62 3.92 -22.34
C ASP A 122 -34.40 3.85 -23.28
N LYS A 123 -33.66 4.96 -23.40
CA LYS A 123 -32.43 5.02 -24.20
C LYS A 123 -31.32 4.22 -23.53
N TYR A 124 -31.12 4.42 -22.23
CA TYR A 124 -29.91 3.95 -21.53
C TYR A 124 -30.06 2.63 -20.79
N LEU A 125 -31.27 2.15 -20.53
CA LEU A 125 -31.52 0.86 -19.89
C LEU A 125 -32.03 -0.16 -20.92
N VAL A 126 -31.67 -1.42 -20.72
CA VAL A 126 -32.26 -2.55 -21.45
C VAL A 126 -32.80 -3.55 -20.44
N LYS A 127 -34.00 -4.07 -20.70
CA LYS A 127 -34.60 -5.12 -19.90
C LYS A 127 -34.00 -6.47 -20.32
N THR A 128 -33.46 -7.19 -19.36
CA THR A 128 -32.91 -8.54 -19.54
C THR A 128 -34.02 -9.59 -19.59
N GLY A 129 -33.69 -10.80 -20.03
CA GLY A 129 -34.63 -11.94 -20.04
C GLY A 129 -35.18 -12.31 -18.65
N SER A 130 -34.45 -12.01 -17.58
CA SER A 130 -34.89 -12.18 -16.19
C SER A 130 -35.75 -11.03 -15.65
N GLY A 131 -36.04 -10.02 -16.49
CA GLY A 131 -36.84 -8.86 -16.12
C GLY A 131 -36.07 -7.71 -15.45
N MET A 132 -34.77 -7.88 -15.17
CA MET A 132 -33.93 -6.81 -14.60
C MET A 132 -33.54 -5.77 -15.64
N PHE A 133 -33.42 -4.50 -15.23
CA PHE A 133 -32.90 -3.43 -16.08
C PHE A 133 -31.39 -3.26 -15.87
N VAL A 134 -30.64 -3.31 -16.97
CA VAL A 134 -29.18 -3.07 -16.96
C VAL A 134 -28.81 -1.88 -17.84
N PRO A 135 -27.82 -1.05 -17.45
CA PRO A 135 -27.36 0.05 -18.29
C PRO A 135 -26.65 -0.43 -19.56
N LYS A 136 -26.95 0.22 -20.69
CA LYS A 136 -26.19 0.13 -21.94
C LYS A 136 -24.88 0.91 -21.77
N SER A 137 -23.94 0.36 -21.01
CA SER A 137 -22.74 1.07 -20.53
C SER A 137 -21.91 1.74 -21.63
N GLY A 138 -21.79 1.12 -22.82
CA GLY A 138 -21.09 1.74 -23.96
C GLY A 138 -21.72 3.08 -24.39
N LEU A 139 -23.04 3.08 -24.60
CA LEU A 139 -23.80 4.29 -24.96
C LEU A 139 -23.77 5.34 -23.85
N VAL A 140 -23.94 4.90 -22.59
CA VAL A 140 -23.87 5.80 -21.42
C VAL A 140 -22.51 6.48 -21.35
N ASN A 141 -21.41 5.74 -21.50
CA ASN A 141 -20.06 6.29 -21.44
C ASN A 141 -19.79 7.27 -22.59
N GLN A 142 -20.24 6.95 -23.81
CA GLN A 142 -20.09 7.82 -24.98
C GLN A 142 -20.80 9.16 -24.77
N ASP A 143 -22.03 9.14 -24.26
CA ASP A 143 -22.79 10.36 -24.03
C ASP A 143 -22.29 11.15 -22.82
N ILE A 144 -21.78 10.48 -21.77
CA ILE A 144 -21.05 11.14 -20.68
C ILE A 144 -19.84 11.91 -21.23
N ALA A 145 -19.06 11.33 -22.15
CA ALA A 145 -17.89 12.00 -22.71
C ALA A 145 -18.26 13.27 -23.50
N LYS A 146 -19.43 13.29 -24.17
CA LYS A 146 -19.95 14.50 -24.84
C LYS A 146 -20.32 15.58 -23.81
N LEU A 147 -20.99 15.18 -22.73
CA LEU A 147 -21.32 16.10 -21.63
C LEU A 147 -20.05 16.62 -20.95
N GLU A 148 -19.05 15.76 -20.73
CA GLU A 148 -17.78 16.13 -20.14
C GLU A 148 -17.04 17.17 -20.98
N LYS A 149 -17.05 17.00 -22.32
CA LYS A 149 -16.54 18.02 -23.25
C LYS A 149 -17.32 19.32 -23.17
N HIS A 150 -18.65 19.26 -23.11
CA HIS A 150 -19.51 20.44 -23.01
C HIS A 150 -19.27 21.24 -21.73
N PHE A 151 -19.15 20.55 -20.60
CA PHE A 151 -18.93 21.18 -19.29
C PHE A 151 -17.44 21.35 -18.95
N HIS A 152 -16.53 21.12 -19.91
CA HIS A 152 -15.08 21.22 -19.73
C HIS A 152 -14.56 20.45 -18.50
N GLY A 153 -15.09 19.26 -18.27
CA GLY A 153 -14.74 18.41 -17.12
C GLY A 153 -15.30 18.85 -15.77
N LYS A 154 -15.99 19.99 -15.68
CA LYS A 154 -16.58 20.49 -14.43
C LYS A 154 -17.97 19.92 -14.23
N VAL A 155 -18.24 19.38 -13.04
CA VAL A 155 -19.59 18.90 -12.70
C VAL A 155 -20.47 20.10 -12.37
N PRO A 156 -21.67 20.24 -12.98
CA PRO A 156 -22.61 21.30 -12.64
C PRO A 156 -23.05 21.23 -11.18
N ASP A 157 -23.21 22.38 -10.52
CA ASP A 157 -23.59 22.45 -9.10
C ASP A 157 -24.97 21.85 -8.82
N ASN A 158 -25.93 22.04 -9.74
CA ASN A 158 -27.25 21.42 -9.68
C ASN A 158 -27.44 20.38 -10.81
N VAL A 159 -26.84 19.20 -10.62
CA VAL A 159 -26.92 18.09 -11.59
C VAL A 159 -28.37 17.68 -11.87
N SER A 160 -29.27 17.72 -10.88
CA SER A 160 -30.67 17.32 -11.04
C SER A 160 -31.41 18.23 -12.01
N GLU A 161 -31.25 19.54 -11.85
CA GLU A 161 -31.86 20.52 -12.76
C GLU A 161 -31.20 20.49 -14.14
N MET A 162 -29.87 20.45 -14.18
CA MET A 162 -29.12 20.40 -15.44
C MET A 162 -29.40 19.14 -16.26
N SER A 163 -29.80 18.04 -15.61
CA SER A 163 -30.11 16.79 -16.31
C SER A 163 -31.22 16.93 -17.37
N LYS A 164 -32.08 17.94 -17.22
CA LYS A 164 -33.15 18.28 -18.18
C LYS A 164 -32.59 18.72 -19.53
N THR A 165 -31.39 19.28 -19.59
CA THR A 165 -30.77 19.80 -20.81
C THR A 165 -29.82 18.79 -21.48
N PHE A 166 -29.44 17.72 -20.78
CA PHE A 166 -28.46 16.74 -21.25
C PHE A 166 -28.77 16.19 -22.64
N GLN A 167 -30.03 15.84 -22.90
CA GLN A 167 -30.43 15.28 -24.20
C GLN A 167 -30.24 16.28 -25.34
N SER A 168 -30.59 17.54 -25.12
CA SER A 168 -30.40 18.61 -26.11
C SER A 168 -28.93 18.85 -26.40
N ILE A 169 -28.08 18.85 -25.36
CA ILE A 169 -26.62 18.99 -25.50
C ILE A 169 -26.06 17.83 -26.35
N ILE A 170 -26.41 16.59 -26.01
CA ILE A 170 -25.95 15.39 -26.73
C ILE A 170 -26.38 15.44 -28.21
N GLN A 171 -27.63 15.80 -28.47
CA GLN A 171 -28.14 15.92 -29.85
C GLN A 171 -27.40 16.99 -30.66
N ASN A 172 -27.00 18.10 -30.04
CA ASN A 172 -26.21 19.13 -30.71
C ASN A 172 -24.82 18.61 -31.10
N PHE A 173 -24.16 17.83 -30.23
CA PHE A 173 -22.91 17.15 -30.58
C PHE A 173 -23.09 16.16 -31.75
N ASP A 174 -24.15 15.36 -31.72
CA ASP A 174 -24.42 14.39 -32.79
C ASP A 174 -24.65 15.08 -34.15
N LYS A 175 -25.35 16.22 -34.16
CA LYS A 175 -25.58 17.02 -35.37
C LYS A 175 -24.28 17.65 -35.91
N GLN A 176 -23.41 18.13 -35.02
CA GLN A 176 -22.13 18.72 -35.42
C GLN A 176 -21.18 17.67 -36.04
N ASP A 177 -21.14 16.45 -35.48
CA ASP A 177 -20.34 15.35 -36.03
C ASP A 177 -20.85 14.90 -37.41
N ILE A 178 -22.18 14.86 -37.60
CA ILE A 178 -22.79 14.54 -38.90
C ILE A 178 -22.48 15.61 -39.96
N SER A 179 -22.56 16.90 -39.61
CA SER A 179 -22.18 17.97 -40.54
C SER A 179 -20.70 17.91 -40.90
N ALA A 180 -19.80 17.70 -39.94
CA ALA A 180 -18.36 17.61 -40.20
C ALA A 180 -18.00 16.48 -41.18
N ARG A 181 -18.70 15.35 -41.12
CA ARG A 181 -18.47 14.20 -42.04
C ARG A 181 -19.00 14.43 -43.44
N LYS A 182 -20.02 15.28 -43.62
CA LYS A 182 -20.56 15.63 -44.95
C LYS A 182 -19.67 16.58 -45.76
N PHE A 183 -18.75 17.31 -45.11
CA PHE A 183 -17.80 18.20 -45.79
C PHE A 183 -16.50 17.51 -46.23
N LEU A 184 -16.35 16.21 -45.94
CA LEU A 184 -15.17 15.40 -46.29
C LEU A 184 -15.48 14.33 -47.37
N GLN A 185 -16.67 14.35 -47.96
CA GLN A 185 -17.05 13.60 -49.17
C GLN A 185 -17.27 14.57 -50.32
#